data_AF-A0A9E6ERL7-F1
#
_entry.id   AF-A0A9E6ERL7-F1
#
_cell.length_a   1.000
_cell.length_b   1.000
_cell.length_c   1.000
_cell.angle_alpha   90.00
_cell.angle_beta   90.00
_cell.angle_gamma   90.00
#
_symmetry.space_group_name_H-M   'P 1'
#
loop_
_entity.id
_entity.type
_entity.pdbx_description
1 polymer ?
#
loop_
_entity_poly.entity_id
_entity_poly.type
_entity_poly.pdbx_seq_one_letter_code
_entity_poly.pdbx_strand_id
1 'polypeptide(L)'
;WAWSHAASARQPVELAPGVFLMLNPERVRLSPWSSQGKVLTLTPEIQIRPAVCLGERPQPVPRPLPPLDLSPQPIAPGFSLQIDADLSFEHASRQLTQQLGAQPLETDKGRFEVTRAAVRGKDGWAYLDLDIKGKITGRLTLKGRPVFNEILGTLRLEDLDYTLETKSWITSFGEWIYRGTLRKTLTEKCSFFLDKSLKDLKEKTQQGLNRPLTPQVALTGVVDALRVGRVEVLEDRFKVVARLEGLVQIGVTPDAR
;
A
#
# COMPACT_ATOMS: atom_id res chain seq x y z
N TRP A 1 38.17 -11.38 6.53
CA TRP A 1 36.92 -12.16 6.55
C TRP A 1 35.62 -11.33 6.54
N ALA A 2 35.70 -9.98 6.57
CA ALA A 2 34.52 -9.10 6.59
C ALA A 2 33.97 -8.67 5.21
N TRP A 3 34.67 -8.97 4.10
CA TRP A 3 34.39 -8.33 2.81
C TRP A 3 33.53 -9.17 1.85
N SER A 4 33.51 -10.50 2.00
CA SER A 4 32.71 -11.40 1.13
C SER A 4 31.22 -11.42 1.48
N HIS A 5 30.85 -11.03 2.70
CA HIS A 5 29.46 -11.10 3.20
C HIS A 5 28.68 -9.80 3.03
N ALA A 6 29.38 -8.66 2.87
CA ALA A 6 28.78 -7.34 2.63
C ALA A 6 28.01 -7.27 1.30
N ALA A 7 28.38 -8.11 0.33
CA ALA A 7 27.74 -8.17 -0.99
C ALA A 7 26.31 -8.72 -0.94
N SER A 8 25.96 -9.55 0.05
CA SER A 8 24.62 -10.14 0.18
C SER A 8 23.55 -9.09 0.55
N ALA A 9 23.92 -8.08 1.34
CA ALA A 9 22.99 -7.04 1.80
C ALA A 9 22.48 -6.12 0.67
N ARG A 10 23.15 -6.10 -0.49
CA ARG A 10 22.74 -5.35 -1.69
C ARG A 10 22.17 -6.25 -2.80
N GLN A 11 21.98 -7.55 -2.54
CA GLN A 11 21.38 -8.42 -3.54
C GLN A 11 19.90 -8.06 -3.76
N PRO A 12 19.45 -7.96 -5.03
CA PRO A 12 18.05 -7.74 -5.32
C PRO A 12 17.23 -8.90 -4.74
N VAL A 13 16.18 -8.56 -4.00
CA VAL A 13 15.18 -9.51 -3.51
C VAL A 13 14.06 -9.58 -4.55
N GLU A 14 13.82 -10.75 -5.13
CA GLU A 14 12.73 -10.93 -6.08
C GLU A 14 11.39 -10.97 -5.33
N LEU A 15 10.47 -10.05 -5.67
CA LEU A 15 9.15 -9.94 -5.04
C LEU A 15 8.04 -10.64 -5.85
N ALA A 16 8.26 -10.74 -7.16
CA ALA A 16 7.44 -11.41 -8.15
C ALA A 16 8.31 -11.62 -9.41
N PRO A 17 7.94 -12.51 -10.35
CA PRO A 17 8.68 -12.69 -11.60
C PRO A 17 8.94 -11.35 -12.31
N GLY A 18 10.22 -10.99 -12.46
CA GLY A 18 10.63 -9.74 -13.12
C GLY A 18 10.45 -8.47 -12.28
N VAL A 19 10.21 -8.58 -10.97
CA VAL A 19 10.10 -7.45 -10.03
C VAL A 19 11.10 -7.62 -8.90
N PHE A 20 12.07 -6.71 -8.82
CA PHE A 20 13.19 -6.79 -7.88
C PHE A 20 13.20 -5.61 -6.92
N LEU A 21 13.35 -5.89 -5.62
CA LEU A 21 13.57 -4.90 -4.57
C LEU A 21 15.05 -4.73 -4.28
N MET A 22 15.53 -3.50 -4.42
CA MET A 22 16.87 -3.06 -4.01
C MET A 22 16.75 -2.35 -2.66
N LEU A 23 17.48 -2.82 -1.64
CA LEU A 23 17.42 -2.20 -0.30
C LEU A 23 18.22 -0.89 -0.21
N ASN A 24 19.39 -0.83 -0.85
CA ASN A 24 20.29 0.34 -0.85
C ASN A 24 20.50 0.97 0.55
N PRO A 25 21.34 0.36 1.41
CA PRO A 25 21.69 0.94 2.69
C PRO A 25 22.42 2.28 2.52
N GLU A 26 21.99 3.28 3.28
CA GLU A 26 22.55 4.64 3.29
C GLU A 26 23.39 4.91 4.54
N ARG A 27 23.01 4.32 5.67
CA ARG A 27 23.69 4.50 6.95
C ARG A 27 23.64 3.22 7.78
N VAL A 28 24.72 2.93 8.50
CA VAL A 28 24.79 1.86 9.48
C VAL A 28 25.30 2.46 10.79
N ARG A 29 24.54 2.29 11.87
CA ARG A 29 24.92 2.73 13.22
C ARG A 29 24.93 1.57 14.19
N LEU A 30 25.72 1.67 15.26
CA LEU A 30 25.67 0.76 16.39
C LEU A 30 25.35 1.54 17.67
N SER A 31 24.34 1.08 18.41
CA SER A 31 24.03 1.62 19.74
C SER A 31 25.14 1.28 20.74
N PRO A 32 25.27 2.02 21.86
CA PRO A 32 26.14 1.61 22.95
C PRO A 32 25.80 0.18 23.38
N TRP A 33 26.79 -0.71 23.38
CA TRP A 33 26.57 -2.09 23.77
C TRP A 33 26.43 -2.19 25.28
N SER A 34 25.67 -3.19 25.73
CA SER A 34 25.57 -3.54 27.15
C SER A 34 25.89 -5.00 27.33
N SER A 35 26.52 -5.34 28.46
CA SER A 35 26.73 -6.72 28.86
C SER A 35 26.13 -6.97 30.24
N GLN A 36 25.34 -8.03 30.35
CA GLN A 36 24.77 -8.50 31.61
C GLN A 36 25.12 -9.99 31.77
N GLY A 37 26.04 -10.30 32.68
CA GLY A 37 26.55 -11.66 32.87
C GLY A 37 27.26 -12.17 31.60
N LYS A 38 26.76 -13.26 31.02
CA LYS A 38 27.28 -13.85 29.78
C LYS A 38 26.56 -13.36 28.52
N VAL A 39 25.63 -12.41 28.66
CA VAL A 39 24.85 -11.86 27.55
C VAL A 39 25.49 -10.55 27.09
N LEU A 40 25.82 -10.48 25.80
CA LEU A 40 26.21 -9.25 25.13
C LEU A 40 25.05 -8.80 24.24
N THR A 41 24.56 -7.57 24.44
CA THR A 41 23.49 -6.99 23.63
C THR A 41 24.08 -5.95 22.68
N LEU A 42 23.86 -6.18 21.38
CA LEU A 42 24.24 -5.28 20.29
C LEU A 42 22.97 -4.86 19.55
N THR A 43 22.81 -3.57 19.31
CA THR A 43 21.66 -3.03 18.57
C THR A 43 22.16 -2.24 17.36
N PRO A 44 22.37 -2.91 16.21
CA PRO A 44 22.69 -2.23 14.97
C PRO A 44 21.43 -1.57 14.40
N GLU A 45 21.61 -0.41 13.77
CA GLU A 45 20.58 0.27 13.00
C GLU A 45 21.05 0.40 11.56
N ILE A 46 20.16 0.06 10.63
CA ILE A 46 20.42 0.16 9.20
C ILE A 46 19.34 1.04 8.59
N GLN A 47 19.73 2.19 8.06
CA GLN A 47 18.83 3.05 7.30
C GLN A 47 18.96 2.71 5.80
N ILE A 48 17.84 2.46 5.14
CA ILE A 48 17.77 2.00 3.76
C ILE A 48 16.93 2.96 2.89
N ARG A 49 17.25 3.06 1.60
CA ARG A 49 16.40 3.70 0.58
C ARG A 49 15.92 2.65 -0.44
N PRO A 50 14.79 1.99 -0.18
CA PRO A 50 14.32 0.94 -1.04
C PRO A 50 13.99 1.48 -2.44
N ALA A 51 14.27 0.68 -3.48
CA ALA A 51 13.88 0.96 -4.86
C ALA A 51 13.37 -0.33 -5.52
N VAL A 52 12.30 -0.22 -6.32
CA VAL A 52 11.76 -1.35 -7.09
C VAL A 52 12.22 -1.22 -8.54
N CYS A 53 12.81 -2.28 -9.06
CA CYS A 53 13.24 -2.41 -10.46
C CYS A 53 12.35 -3.43 -11.16
N LEU A 54 11.88 -3.09 -12.36
CA LEU A 54 11.07 -3.97 -13.22
C LEU A 54 11.93 -4.48 -14.39
N GLY A 55 11.71 -5.72 -14.81
CA GLY A 55 12.37 -6.30 -15.98
C GLY A 55 13.48 -7.27 -15.61
N GLU A 56 14.69 -7.08 -16.15
CA GLU A 56 15.83 -7.94 -15.87
C GLU A 56 16.36 -7.74 -14.45
N ARG A 57 16.90 -8.82 -13.87
CA ARG A 57 17.49 -8.77 -12.53
C ARG A 57 18.63 -7.73 -12.52
N PRO A 58 18.51 -6.63 -11.75
CA PRO A 58 19.54 -5.61 -11.75
C PRO A 58 20.83 -6.21 -11.21
N GLN A 59 21.92 -6.06 -11.97
CA GLN A 59 23.23 -6.46 -11.50
C GLN A 59 23.66 -5.50 -10.38
N PRO A 60 23.97 -5.99 -9.16
CA PRO A 60 24.38 -5.12 -8.08
C PRO A 60 25.68 -4.41 -8.48
N VAL A 61 25.67 -3.08 -8.59
CA VAL A 61 26.90 -2.31 -8.75
C VAL A 61 27.70 -2.43 -7.45
N PRO A 62 28.94 -2.94 -7.46
CA PRO A 62 29.74 -3.09 -6.25
C PRO A 62 30.04 -1.72 -5.66
N ARG A 63 29.29 -1.34 -4.63
CA ARG A 63 29.49 -0.10 -3.88
C ARG A 63 29.75 -0.48 -2.43
N PRO A 64 30.78 0.08 -1.76
CA PRO A 64 31.04 -0.23 -0.37
C PRO A 64 29.79 0.03 0.47
N LEU A 65 29.57 -0.78 1.51
CA LEU A 65 28.56 -0.45 2.50
C LEU A 65 28.92 0.90 3.14
N PRO A 66 27.92 1.68 3.58
CA PRO A 66 28.19 2.85 4.41
C PRO A 66 29.09 2.47 5.58
N PRO A 67 30.05 3.33 5.98
CA PRO A 67 30.88 3.07 7.15
C PRO A 67 30.00 2.92 8.40
N LEU A 68 30.45 2.06 9.33
CA LEU A 68 29.79 1.90 10.62
C LEU A 68 30.06 3.14 11.48
N ASP A 69 28.99 3.76 11.97
CA ASP A 69 29.05 4.87 12.91
C ASP A 69 28.52 4.45 14.30
N LEU A 70 28.91 5.15 15.35
CA LEU A 70 28.46 4.87 16.71
C LEU A 70 27.37 5.87 17.11
N SER A 71 26.23 5.37 17.55
CA SER A 71 25.16 6.23 18.07
C SER A 71 25.50 6.64 19.51
N PRO A 72 25.42 7.95 19.86
CA PRO A 72 25.65 8.40 21.23
C PRO A 72 24.49 8.02 22.17
N GLN A 73 23.33 7.65 21.63
CA GLN A 73 22.15 7.27 22.38
C GLN A 73 21.68 5.85 22.01
N PRO A 74 21.07 5.11 22.96
CA PRO A 74 20.45 3.83 22.66
C PRO A 74 19.36 3.96 21.58
N ILE A 75 19.41 3.09 20.58
CA ILE A 75 18.39 3.01 19.54
C ILE A 75 17.37 1.95 19.97
N ALA A 76 16.08 2.27 19.84
CA ALA A 76 15.02 1.31 20.16
C ALA A 76 15.06 0.13 19.18
N PRO A 77 14.94 -1.12 19.67
CA PRO A 77 14.85 -2.28 18.79
C PRO A 77 13.55 -2.22 17.98
N GLY A 78 13.65 -2.64 16.72
CA GLY A 78 12.52 -2.73 15.81
C GLY A 78 12.85 -2.25 14.40
N PHE A 79 11.83 -2.17 13.57
CA PHE A 79 11.90 -1.58 12.24
C PHE A 79 10.69 -0.68 11.99
N SER A 80 10.90 0.31 11.11
CA SER A 80 9.84 1.12 10.53
C SER A 80 10.12 1.26 9.04
N LEU A 81 9.20 0.75 8.21
CA LEU A 81 9.30 0.77 6.76
C LEU A 81 8.18 1.60 6.18
N GLN A 82 8.51 2.60 5.36
CA GLN A 82 7.53 3.35 4.60
C GLN A 82 7.52 2.88 3.14
N ILE A 83 6.34 2.59 2.62
CA ILE A 83 6.13 2.10 1.27
C ILE A 83 5.08 2.98 0.61
N ASP A 84 5.45 3.56 -0.53
CA ASP A 84 4.50 4.25 -1.39
C ASP A 84 3.73 3.21 -2.21
N ALA A 85 2.40 3.26 -2.12
CA ALA A 85 1.49 2.44 -2.89
C ALA A 85 0.66 3.34 -3.81
N ASP A 86 0.70 3.03 -5.11
CA ASP A 86 -0.06 3.73 -6.13
C ASP A 86 -1.23 2.87 -6.62
N LEU A 87 -2.40 3.48 -6.75
CA LEU A 87 -3.56 2.90 -7.44
C LEU A 87 -3.90 3.77 -8.64
N SER A 88 -3.53 3.32 -9.84
CA SER A 88 -3.84 4.06 -11.07
C SER A 88 -5.36 4.15 -11.28
N PHE A 89 -5.82 5.29 -11.80
CA PHE A 89 -7.23 5.49 -12.09
C PHE A 89 -7.75 4.50 -13.14
N GLU A 90 -6.89 4.08 -14.06
CA GLU A 90 -7.24 3.04 -15.04
C GLU A 90 -7.54 1.70 -14.36
N HIS A 91 -6.70 1.28 -13.41
CA HIS A 91 -6.90 0.03 -12.66
C HIS A 91 -8.16 0.12 -11.78
N ALA A 92 -8.30 1.23 -11.05
CA ALA A 92 -9.46 1.54 -10.22
C ALA A 92 -10.77 1.52 -11.04
N SER A 93 -10.77 2.12 -12.23
CA SER A 93 -11.92 2.17 -13.14
C SER A 93 -12.32 0.77 -13.63
N ARG A 94 -11.33 -0.06 -13.99
CA ARG A 94 -11.56 -1.45 -14.42
C ARG A 94 -12.18 -2.28 -13.30
N GLN A 95 -11.63 -2.20 -12.09
CA GLN A 95 -12.16 -2.91 -10.92
C GLN A 95 -13.59 -2.47 -10.59
N LEU A 96 -13.86 -1.16 -10.56
CA LEU A 96 -15.20 -0.64 -10.28
C LEU A 96 -16.21 -1.04 -11.35
N THR A 97 -15.83 -1.02 -12.63
CA THR A 97 -16.71 -1.45 -13.72
C THR A 97 -17.10 -2.92 -13.55
N GLN A 98 -16.14 -3.79 -13.21
CA GLN A 98 -16.41 -5.20 -12.96
C GLN A 98 -17.30 -5.42 -11.74
N GLN A 99 -17.02 -4.72 -10.62
CA GLN A 99 -17.78 -4.87 -9.38
C GLN A 99 -19.22 -4.34 -9.49
N LEU A 100 -19.39 -3.13 -10.04
CA LEU A 100 -20.69 -2.49 -10.18
C LEU A 100 -21.51 -3.07 -11.34
N GLY A 101 -20.85 -3.60 -12.37
CA GLY A 101 -21.51 -4.28 -13.48
C GLY A 101 -21.97 -5.71 -13.14
N ALA A 102 -21.41 -6.35 -12.11
CA ALA A 102 -21.76 -7.71 -11.72
C ALA A 102 -23.18 -7.83 -11.14
N GLN A 103 -23.69 -6.77 -10.53
CA GLN A 103 -25.03 -6.75 -9.97
C GLN A 103 -25.72 -5.41 -10.23
N PRO A 104 -27.00 -5.44 -10.64
CA PRO A 104 -27.80 -4.23 -10.76
C PRO A 104 -27.89 -3.49 -9.43
N LEU A 105 -27.97 -2.17 -9.50
CA LEU A 105 -28.28 -1.30 -8.39
C LEU A 105 -29.79 -1.19 -8.24
N GLU A 106 -30.32 -1.63 -7.12
CA GLU A 106 -31.73 -1.44 -6.76
C GLU A 106 -31.90 -0.19 -5.91
N THR A 107 -32.91 0.61 -6.25
CA THR A 107 -33.24 1.87 -5.57
C THR A 107 -34.75 2.00 -5.44
N ASP A 108 -35.19 3.01 -4.68
CA ASP A 108 -36.58 3.46 -4.60
C ASP A 108 -37.18 3.87 -5.96
N LYS A 109 -36.35 4.22 -6.94
CA LYS A 109 -36.77 4.59 -8.30
C LYS A 109 -36.70 3.45 -9.32
N GLY A 110 -36.15 2.30 -8.91
CA GLY A 110 -36.08 1.08 -9.72
C GLY A 110 -34.66 0.53 -9.85
N ARG A 111 -34.52 -0.40 -10.79
CA ARG A 111 -33.29 -1.14 -11.07
C ARG A 111 -32.49 -0.45 -12.16
N PHE A 112 -31.21 -0.27 -11.91
CA PHE A 112 -30.24 0.32 -12.84
C PHE A 112 -29.03 -0.57 -12.99
N GLU A 113 -28.44 -0.58 -14.17
CA GLU A 113 -27.22 -1.30 -14.50
C GLU A 113 -26.10 -0.30 -14.74
N VAL A 114 -24.95 -0.52 -14.10
CA VAL A 114 -23.73 0.25 -14.36
C VAL A 114 -22.99 -0.42 -15.50
N THR A 115 -22.88 0.26 -16.64
CA THR A 115 -22.19 -0.28 -17.82
C THR A 115 -20.72 0.11 -17.87
N ARG A 116 -20.36 1.24 -17.22
CA ARG A 116 -18.99 1.74 -17.13
C ARG A 116 -18.81 2.55 -15.85
N ALA A 117 -17.66 2.41 -15.23
CA ALA A 117 -17.17 3.27 -14.17
C ALA A 117 -15.80 3.85 -14.56
N ALA A 118 -15.61 5.16 -14.38
CA ALA A 118 -14.37 5.86 -14.64
C ALA A 118 -13.98 6.76 -13.46
N VAL A 119 -12.74 6.59 -12.98
CA VAL A 119 -12.16 7.37 -11.89
C VAL A 119 -11.30 8.48 -12.49
N ARG A 120 -11.39 9.69 -11.91
CA ARG A 120 -10.56 10.85 -12.25
C ARG A 120 -10.17 11.59 -10.97
N GLY A 121 -9.07 12.33 -11.03
CA GLY A 121 -8.57 13.15 -9.93
C GLY A 121 -8.42 14.60 -10.38
N LYS A 122 -8.80 15.55 -9.52
CA LYS A 122 -8.56 16.97 -9.75
C LYS A 122 -8.58 17.74 -8.43
N ASP A 123 -7.60 18.61 -8.19
CA ASP A 123 -7.52 19.52 -7.05
C ASP A 123 -7.71 18.82 -5.68
N GLY A 124 -7.16 17.60 -5.53
CA GLY A 124 -7.30 16.79 -4.32
C GLY A 124 -8.65 16.06 -4.18
N TRP A 125 -9.54 16.18 -5.17
CA TRP A 125 -10.83 15.50 -5.21
C TRP A 125 -10.83 14.33 -6.18
N ALA A 126 -11.50 13.25 -5.79
CA ALA A 126 -11.80 12.14 -6.67
C ALA A 126 -13.17 12.33 -7.32
N TYR A 127 -13.24 12.02 -8.61
CA TYR A 127 -14.46 11.98 -9.39
C TYR A 127 -14.69 10.57 -9.90
N LEU A 128 -15.91 10.07 -9.75
CA LEU A 128 -16.33 8.76 -10.23
C LEU A 128 -17.51 8.95 -11.18
N ASP A 129 -17.26 8.78 -12.48
CA ASP A 129 -18.28 8.81 -13.51
C ASP A 129 -18.83 7.40 -13.74
N LEU A 130 -20.15 7.26 -13.61
CA LEU A 130 -20.88 6.02 -13.81
C LEU A 130 -21.84 6.19 -14.99
N ASP A 131 -21.64 5.43 -16.05
CA ASP A 131 -22.63 5.33 -17.11
C ASP A 131 -23.68 4.28 -16.68
N ILE A 132 -24.94 4.70 -16.61
CA ILE A 132 -26.05 3.88 -16.12
C ILE A 132 -27.11 3.67 -17.20
N LYS A 133 -27.74 2.48 -17.18
CA LYS A 133 -28.83 2.09 -18.07
C LYS A 133 -29.98 1.45 -17.27
N GLY A 134 -31.21 1.62 -17.75
CA GLY A 134 -32.41 1.07 -17.11
C GLY A 134 -33.59 1.99 -17.34
N LYS A 135 -34.40 2.21 -16.29
CA LYS A 135 -35.51 3.20 -16.33
C LYS A 135 -35.04 4.62 -16.66
N ILE A 136 -33.79 4.94 -16.31
CA ILE A 136 -33.10 6.17 -16.67
C ILE A 136 -31.78 5.76 -17.34
N THR A 137 -31.43 6.45 -18.42
CA THR A 137 -30.12 6.29 -19.09
C THR A 137 -29.39 7.62 -19.04
N GLY A 138 -28.17 7.61 -18.52
CA GLY A 138 -27.39 8.83 -18.32
C GLY A 138 -26.04 8.56 -17.67
N ARG A 139 -25.35 9.65 -17.34
CA ARG A 139 -24.08 9.63 -16.63
C ARG A 139 -24.25 10.25 -15.25
N LEU A 140 -23.91 9.49 -14.22
CA LEU A 140 -23.85 9.94 -12.84
C LEU A 140 -22.40 10.21 -12.48
N THR A 141 -22.07 11.46 -12.16
CA THR A 141 -20.75 11.83 -11.66
C THR A 141 -20.84 12.02 -10.15
N LEU A 142 -20.03 11.28 -9.41
CA LEU A 142 -19.82 11.46 -7.98
C LEU A 142 -18.52 12.21 -7.77
N LYS A 143 -18.49 13.12 -6.81
CA LYS A 143 -17.30 13.84 -6.35
C LYS A 143 -17.14 13.58 -4.87
N GLY A 144 -15.95 13.23 -4.41
CA GLY A 144 -15.68 13.04 -2.99
C GLY A 144 -14.21 13.08 -2.64
N ARG A 145 -13.90 13.15 -1.35
CA ARG A 145 -12.54 13.02 -0.83
C ARG A 145 -12.24 11.55 -0.59
N PRO A 146 -11.18 10.99 -1.19
CA PRO A 146 -10.80 9.63 -0.88
C PRO A 146 -10.18 9.55 0.51
N VAL A 147 -10.74 8.67 1.34
CA VAL A 147 -10.28 8.39 2.69
C VAL A 147 -10.09 6.89 2.82
N PHE A 148 -8.99 6.50 3.46
CA PHE A 148 -8.72 5.10 3.75
C PHE A 148 -9.36 4.73 5.09
N ASN A 149 -10.19 3.69 5.09
CA ASN A 149 -10.76 3.10 6.28
C ASN A 149 -9.86 1.97 6.77
N GLU A 150 -9.10 2.22 7.83
CA GLU A 150 -8.16 1.26 8.40
C GLU A 150 -8.82 -0.01 8.95
N ILE A 151 -10.04 0.09 9.47
CA ILE A 151 -10.78 -1.04 10.06
C ILE A 151 -11.21 -2.02 8.97
N LEU A 152 -11.70 -1.50 7.84
CA LEU A 152 -12.22 -2.30 6.73
C LEU A 152 -11.17 -2.59 5.65
N GLY A 153 -10.00 -1.97 5.71
CA GLY A 153 -8.99 -2.08 4.65
C GLY A 153 -9.45 -1.52 3.30
N THR A 154 -10.32 -0.50 3.30
CA THR A 154 -10.97 0.00 2.07
C THR A 154 -10.70 1.47 1.82
N LEU A 155 -10.49 1.83 0.55
CA LEU A 155 -10.54 3.23 0.12
C LEU A 155 -11.99 3.61 -0.17
N ARG A 156 -12.49 4.67 0.46
CA ARG A 156 -13.87 5.15 0.33
C ARG A 156 -13.89 6.62 -0.03
N LEU A 157 -14.99 7.09 -0.62
CA LEU A 157 -15.21 8.51 -0.86
C LEU A 157 -16.07 9.08 0.28
N GLU A 158 -15.54 10.08 0.98
CA GLU A 158 -16.26 10.93 1.92
C GLU A 158 -16.63 12.26 1.26
N ASP A 159 -17.43 13.09 1.94
CA ASP A 159 -17.90 14.39 1.42
C ASP A 159 -18.51 14.27 0.00
N LEU A 160 -19.34 13.24 -0.18
CA LEU A 160 -19.92 12.90 -1.48
C LEU A 160 -20.93 13.95 -1.98
N ASP A 161 -20.52 14.68 -3.01
CA ASP A 161 -21.37 15.46 -3.90
C ASP A 161 -21.63 14.68 -5.19
N TYR A 162 -22.66 15.04 -5.95
CA TYR A 162 -22.95 14.37 -7.21
C TYR A 162 -23.64 15.29 -8.22
N THR A 163 -23.51 14.94 -9.49
CA THR A 163 -24.22 15.55 -10.62
C THR A 163 -24.72 14.46 -11.55
N LEU A 164 -25.96 14.57 -12.02
CA LEU A 164 -26.54 13.62 -12.97
C LEU A 164 -26.79 14.32 -14.31
N GLU A 165 -26.15 13.83 -15.36
CA GLU A 165 -26.36 14.25 -16.74
C GLU A 165 -27.24 13.20 -17.44
N THR A 166 -28.50 13.55 -17.73
CA THR A 166 -29.44 12.65 -18.43
C THR A 166 -29.72 13.15 -19.84
N LYS A 167 -29.87 12.21 -20.80
CA LYS A 167 -30.39 12.54 -22.15
C LYS A 167 -31.90 12.75 -22.16
N SER A 168 -32.60 12.34 -21.11
CA SER A 168 -34.04 12.53 -20.93
C SER A 168 -34.33 13.89 -20.29
N TRP A 169 -35.31 14.63 -20.81
CA TRP A 169 -35.69 16.02 -20.46
C TRP A 169 -36.11 16.30 -18.99
N ILE A 170 -36.01 15.33 -18.07
CA ILE A 170 -36.66 15.48 -16.76
C ILE A 170 -35.69 16.11 -15.75
N THR A 171 -35.79 17.44 -15.63
CA THR A 171 -35.11 18.30 -14.65
C THR A 171 -35.45 18.01 -13.18
N SER A 172 -36.48 17.19 -12.90
CA SER A 172 -36.98 16.92 -11.53
C SER A 172 -36.27 15.77 -10.79
N PHE A 173 -35.26 15.14 -11.38
CA PHE A 173 -34.55 13.98 -10.80
C PHE A 173 -33.26 14.33 -10.04
N GLY A 174 -33.01 15.60 -9.68
CA GLY A 174 -31.91 15.94 -8.78
C GLY A 174 -32.17 15.50 -7.33
N GLU A 175 -33.43 15.54 -6.86
CA GLU A 175 -33.74 15.42 -5.43
C GLU A 175 -33.73 13.99 -4.87
N TRP A 176 -33.92 12.95 -5.69
CA TRP A 176 -33.98 11.56 -5.21
C TRP A 176 -32.60 11.00 -4.84
N ILE A 177 -31.53 11.42 -5.53
CA ILE A 177 -30.16 11.05 -5.16
C ILE A 177 -29.76 11.72 -3.83
N TYR A 178 -30.29 12.93 -3.53
CA TYR A 178 -29.95 13.71 -2.32
C TYR A 178 -30.65 13.14 -1.08
N ARG A 179 -31.81 12.47 -1.26
CA ARG A 179 -32.68 12.02 -0.16
C ARG A 179 -32.71 10.49 0.06
N GLY A 180 -32.06 9.68 -0.80
CA GLY A 180 -32.34 8.24 -0.90
C GLY A 180 -31.17 7.26 -0.67
N THR A 181 -31.54 6.00 -0.44
CA THR A 181 -30.72 4.77 -0.29
C THR A 181 -29.58 4.64 -1.28
N LEU A 182 -29.67 5.25 -2.47
CA LEU A 182 -28.63 5.19 -3.50
C LEU A 182 -27.28 5.75 -3.01
N ARG A 183 -27.27 6.86 -2.26
CA ARG A 183 -26.01 7.38 -1.68
C ARG A 183 -25.36 6.33 -0.80
N LYS A 184 -26.14 5.66 0.06
CA LYS A 184 -25.65 4.61 0.96
C LYS A 184 -25.14 3.41 0.16
N THR A 185 -25.91 2.93 -0.81
CA THR A 185 -25.52 1.83 -1.70
C THR A 185 -24.25 2.14 -2.48
N LEU A 186 -24.11 3.35 -3.03
CA LEU A 186 -22.89 3.76 -3.74
C LEU A 186 -21.72 3.96 -2.77
N THR A 187 -21.93 4.50 -1.58
CA THR A 187 -20.86 4.62 -0.56
C THR A 187 -20.39 3.25 -0.06
N GLU A 188 -21.28 2.25 -0.03
CA GLU A 188 -20.98 0.87 0.34
C GLU A 188 -20.33 0.09 -0.82
N LYS A 189 -20.80 0.28 -2.06
CA LYS A 189 -20.32 -0.48 -3.23
C LYS A 189 -19.14 0.18 -3.95
N CYS A 190 -18.95 1.50 -3.84
CA CYS A 190 -17.80 2.24 -4.37
C CYS A 190 -16.67 2.33 -3.33
N SER A 191 -16.39 1.20 -2.68
CA SER A 191 -15.20 1.04 -1.84
C SER A 191 -14.18 0.19 -2.59
N PHE A 192 -12.94 0.67 -2.71
CA PHE A 192 -11.87 -0.15 -3.26
C PHE A 192 -11.34 -1.04 -2.15
N PHE A 193 -11.43 -2.36 -2.35
CA PHE A 193 -10.79 -3.31 -1.47
C PHE A 193 -9.28 -3.26 -1.70
N LEU A 194 -8.59 -2.48 -0.88
CA LEU A 194 -7.14 -2.54 -0.75
C LEU A 194 -6.72 -3.63 0.24
N ASP A 195 -7.68 -4.21 0.98
CA ASP A 195 -7.44 -5.21 2.02
C ASP A 195 -6.57 -6.38 1.52
N LYS A 196 -6.89 -6.94 0.36
CA LYS A 196 -6.05 -8.01 -0.22
C LYS A 196 -4.63 -7.52 -0.50
N SER A 197 -4.46 -6.35 -1.13
CA SER A 197 -3.14 -5.81 -1.45
C SER A 197 -2.32 -5.47 -0.20
N LEU A 198 -2.97 -4.95 0.84
CA LEU A 198 -2.36 -4.60 2.13
C LEU A 198 -2.02 -5.85 2.95
N LYS A 199 -2.88 -6.86 2.92
CA LYS A 199 -2.64 -8.17 3.52
C LYS A 199 -1.47 -8.86 2.82
N ASP A 200 -1.47 -8.91 1.48
CA ASP A 200 -0.37 -9.44 0.69
C ASP A 200 0.94 -8.69 1.00
N LEU A 201 0.89 -7.36 1.17
CA LEU A 201 2.05 -6.55 1.56
C LEU A 201 2.57 -6.93 2.95
N LYS A 202 1.67 -7.06 3.93
CA LYS A 202 2.03 -7.48 5.29
C LYS A 202 2.62 -8.88 5.29
N GLU A 203 2.00 -9.83 4.60
CA GLU A 203 2.46 -11.22 4.50
C GLU A 203 3.81 -11.33 3.79
N LYS A 204 4.00 -10.67 2.65
CA LYS A 204 5.29 -10.65 1.95
C LYS A 204 6.38 -10.00 2.79
N THR A 205 6.06 -8.93 3.52
CA THR A 205 7.02 -8.30 4.45
C THR A 205 7.38 -9.26 5.57
N GLN A 206 6.38 -9.90 6.20
CA GLN A 206 6.57 -10.89 7.25
C GLN A 206 7.46 -12.05 6.77
N GLN A 207 7.25 -12.56 5.55
CA GLN A 207 8.09 -13.58 4.94
C GLN A 207 9.52 -13.06 4.70
N GLY A 208 9.68 -11.84 4.20
CA GLY A 208 10.99 -11.23 3.99
C GLY A 208 11.80 -11.03 5.28
N LEU A 209 11.11 -10.78 6.40
CA LEU A 209 11.71 -10.65 7.73
C LEU A 209 12.06 -11.99 8.39
N ASN A 210 11.54 -13.11 7.89
CA ASN A 210 11.77 -14.44 8.46
C ASN A 210 12.47 -15.34 7.46
N ARG A 211 13.80 -15.23 7.39
CA ARG A 211 14.62 -15.99 6.44
C ARG A 211 16.05 -16.17 6.92
N PRO A 212 16.74 -17.24 6.49
CA PRO A 212 18.19 -17.31 6.62
C PRO A 212 18.85 -16.23 5.75
N LEU A 213 19.80 -15.49 6.30
CA LEU A 213 20.68 -14.59 5.56
C LEU A 213 21.96 -15.32 5.14
N THR A 214 22.47 -16.17 6.03
CA THR A 214 23.57 -17.12 5.80
C THR A 214 23.29 -18.40 6.59
N PRO A 215 24.06 -19.49 6.43
CA PRO A 215 23.83 -20.73 7.20
C PRO A 215 23.81 -20.53 8.72
N GLN A 216 24.61 -19.58 9.24
CA GLN A 216 24.71 -19.28 10.67
C GLN A 216 23.87 -18.08 11.13
N VAL A 217 23.31 -17.30 10.21
CA VAL A 217 22.62 -16.04 10.52
C VAL A 217 21.21 -16.07 9.95
N ALA A 218 20.21 -15.97 10.82
CA ALA A 218 18.81 -15.86 10.43
C ALA A 218 18.23 -14.53 10.86
N LEU A 219 17.40 -13.95 9.99
CA LEU A 219 16.52 -12.85 10.34
C LEU A 219 15.21 -13.44 10.84
N THR A 220 14.75 -12.95 12.00
CA THR A 220 13.42 -13.25 12.53
C THR A 220 12.73 -11.93 12.86
N GLY A 221 11.45 -11.81 12.56
CA GLY A 221 10.73 -10.57 12.85
C GLY A 221 9.23 -10.74 12.81
N VAL A 222 8.54 -9.77 13.39
CA VAL A 222 7.08 -9.70 13.46
C VAL A 222 6.65 -8.31 13.01
N VAL A 223 5.72 -8.26 12.05
CA VAL A 223 5.05 -7.02 11.65
C VAL A 223 3.87 -6.78 12.60
N ASP A 224 4.07 -5.90 13.57
CA ASP A 224 3.08 -5.58 14.60
C ASP A 224 1.96 -4.68 14.03
N ALA A 225 2.34 -3.69 13.23
CA ALA A 225 1.40 -2.71 12.67
C ALA A 225 1.61 -2.46 11.18
N LEU A 226 0.50 -2.28 10.47
CA LEU A 226 0.43 -1.70 9.13
C LEU A 226 -0.52 -0.50 9.24
N ARG A 227 0.02 0.71 9.11
CA ARG A 227 -0.75 1.95 9.13
C ARG A 227 -0.76 2.53 7.74
N VAL A 228 -1.89 3.09 7.34
CA VAL A 228 -2.03 3.65 6.01
C VAL A 228 -2.25 5.14 6.16
N GLY A 229 -1.34 5.92 5.58
CA GLY A 229 -1.37 7.36 5.63
C GLY A 229 -2.51 7.96 4.81
N ARG A 230 -2.51 9.29 4.74
CA ARG A 230 -3.48 10.03 3.93
C ARG A 230 -3.36 9.63 2.46
N VAL A 231 -4.51 9.54 1.81
CA VAL A 231 -4.60 9.33 0.37
C VAL A 231 -4.40 10.67 -0.32
N GLU A 232 -3.44 10.72 -1.22
CA GLU A 232 -3.20 11.86 -2.11
C GLU A 232 -3.81 11.56 -3.49
N VAL A 233 -4.51 12.54 -4.05
CA VAL A 233 -5.09 12.44 -5.38
C VAL A 233 -4.17 13.15 -6.37
N LEU A 234 -3.56 12.37 -7.25
CA LEU A 234 -2.75 12.87 -8.37
C LEU A 234 -3.58 12.88 -9.66
N GLU A 235 -2.98 13.30 -10.77
CA GLU A 235 -3.68 13.43 -12.06
C GLU A 235 -4.13 12.08 -12.65
N ASP A 236 -3.39 10.99 -12.36
CA ASP A 236 -3.59 9.67 -12.97
C ASP A 236 -3.71 8.52 -11.94
N ARG A 237 -3.57 8.79 -10.65
CA ARG A 237 -3.55 7.78 -9.58
C ARG A 237 -3.93 8.34 -8.22
N PHE A 238 -4.34 7.44 -7.33
CA PHE A 238 -4.27 7.66 -5.89
C PHE A 238 -2.90 7.22 -5.39
N LYS A 239 -2.23 8.07 -4.62
CA LYS A 239 -0.99 7.75 -3.91
C LYS A 239 -1.28 7.59 -2.43
N VAL A 240 -0.74 6.54 -1.82
CA VAL A 240 -0.93 6.24 -0.41
C VAL A 240 0.41 5.83 0.19
N VAL A 241 0.74 6.36 1.37
CA VAL A 241 1.96 5.95 2.08
C VAL A 241 1.57 4.95 3.16
N ALA A 242 1.97 3.69 3.00
CA ALA A 242 1.85 2.68 4.03
C ALA A 242 3.08 2.70 4.94
N ARG A 243 2.90 2.58 6.26
CA ARG A 243 3.97 2.41 7.24
C ARG A 243 3.81 1.07 7.94
N LEU A 244 4.84 0.23 7.86
CA LEU A 244 4.93 -1.03 8.58
C LEU A 244 5.90 -0.86 9.75
N GLU A 245 5.46 -1.27 10.93
CA GLU A 245 6.26 -1.22 12.15
C GLU A 245 6.25 -2.58 12.83
N GLY A 246 7.34 -2.92 13.50
CA GLY A 246 7.40 -4.09 14.36
C GLY A 246 8.80 -4.42 14.84
N LEU A 247 8.99 -5.66 15.29
CA LEU A 247 10.24 -6.14 15.83
C LEU A 247 11.02 -6.97 14.80
N VAL A 248 12.33 -6.79 14.80
CA VAL A 248 13.25 -7.61 14.00
C VAL A 248 14.48 -7.94 14.85
N GLN A 249 14.92 -9.18 14.75
CA GLN A 249 16.05 -9.72 15.47
C GLN A 249 16.92 -10.53 14.51
N ILE A 250 18.21 -10.55 14.82
CA ILE A 250 19.19 -11.37 14.09
C ILE A 250 19.61 -12.49 15.04
N GLY A 251 19.21 -13.70 14.70
CA GLY A 251 19.69 -14.91 15.36
C GLY A 251 21.03 -15.32 14.76
N VAL A 252 22.03 -15.52 15.61
CA VAL A 252 23.33 -16.08 15.21
C VAL A 252 23.49 -17.41 15.91
N THR A 253 23.55 -18.49 15.14
CA THR A 253 23.87 -19.82 15.66
C THR A 253 25.37 -20.05 15.43
N PRO A 254 26.17 -20.20 16.50
CA PRO A 254 27.57 -20.54 16.33
C PRO A 254 27.72 -21.92 15.67
N ASP A 255 28.75 -22.10 14.84
CA ASP A 255 29.09 -23.41 14.29
C ASP A 255 29.34 -24.38 15.46
N ALA A 256 28.76 -25.58 15.37
CA ALA A 256 29.12 -26.70 16.24
C ALA A 256 30.56 -27.12 15.88
N ARG A 257 31.54 -26.55 16.59
CA ARG A 257 32.92 -27.05 16.62
C ARG A 257 33.24 -27.56 18.00
#